data_AF-A0A4Y9T297-F1
#
_entry.id   AF-A0A4Y9T297-F1
#
_cell.length_a   1.000
_cell.length_b   1.000
_cell.length_c   1.000
_cell.angle_alpha   90.00
_cell.angle_beta   90.00
_cell.angle_gamma   90.00
#
_symmetry.space_group_name_H-M   'P 1'
#
loop_
_entity.id
_entity.type
_entity.pdbx_description
1 polymer ?
#
loop_
_entity_poly.entity_id
_entity_poly.type
_entity_poly.pdbx_seq_one_letter_code
_entity_poly.pdbx_strand_id
1 'polypeptide(L)'
;MVKTPPSLQEFRSDLNSMLELYEEVVRRVGRLFLQEEQAAEQLAASGELPRTAGLDGALKVAHHKTVEWKHRNSRLVKQVKIELGCTCQGCGVTLSSAYGRIGADFIEAHHLTPLAQAPDQGVELTAKDFAVLCPTCHRIIHRLGCPTLDFLRETVNPKVRAFYEDLMT
;
A
#
# COMPACT_ATOMS: atom_id res chain seq x y z
N MET A 1 30.40 15.00 -44.11
CA MET A 1 31.03 13.66 -43.99
C MET A 1 29.98 12.62 -44.36
N VAL A 2 30.14 11.94 -45.49
CA VAL A 2 29.25 10.84 -45.87
C VAL A 2 29.71 9.63 -45.06
N LYS A 3 28.86 9.12 -44.16
CA LYS A 3 29.16 7.87 -43.45
C LYS A 3 29.09 6.73 -44.46
N THR A 4 30.17 5.98 -44.61
CA THR A 4 30.16 4.73 -45.38
C THR A 4 29.22 3.74 -44.70
N PRO A 5 28.35 3.05 -45.46
CA PRO A 5 27.46 2.05 -44.91
C PRO A 5 28.27 0.86 -44.36
N PRO A 6 27.72 0.14 -43.36
CA PRO A 6 28.37 -1.04 -42.80
C PRO A 6 28.53 -2.13 -43.86
N SER A 7 29.50 -3.01 -43.66
CA SER A 7 29.64 -4.20 -44.48
C SER A 7 28.41 -5.11 -44.35
N LEU A 8 28.17 -5.96 -45.35
CA LEU A 8 27.06 -6.92 -45.32
C LEU A 8 27.14 -7.86 -44.10
N GLN A 9 28.37 -8.16 -43.63
CA GLN A 9 28.60 -9.01 -42.47
C GLN A 9 28.23 -8.28 -41.17
N GLU A 10 28.66 -7.03 -41.01
CA GLU A 10 28.28 -6.19 -39.87
C GLU A 10 26.78 -5.98 -39.83
N PHE A 11 26.15 -5.65 -40.97
CA PHE A 11 24.70 -5.50 -41.05
C PHE A 11 23.93 -6.75 -40.64
N ARG A 12 24.38 -7.94 -41.07
CA ARG A 12 23.77 -9.22 -40.68
C ARG A 12 23.95 -9.50 -39.19
N SER A 13 25.13 -9.20 -38.65
CA SER A 13 25.40 -9.37 -37.21
C SER A 13 24.49 -8.45 -36.39
N ASP A 14 24.41 -7.18 -36.76
CA ASP A 14 23.59 -6.19 -36.09
C ASP A 14 22.10 -6.56 -36.15
N LEU A 15 21.62 -7.01 -37.31
CA LEU A 15 20.24 -7.46 -37.47
C LEU A 15 19.91 -8.65 -36.57
N ASN A 16 20.80 -9.64 -36.48
CA ASN A 16 20.59 -10.79 -35.59
C ASN A 16 20.58 -10.36 -34.12
N SER A 17 21.50 -9.50 -33.71
CA SER A 17 21.51 -8.96 -32.34
C SER A 17 20.24 -8.15 -32.04
N MET A 18 19.72 -7.38 -32.99
CA MET A 18 18.45 -6.67 -32.83
C MET A 18 17.27 -7.63 -32.68
N LEU A 19 17.24 -8.73 -33.44
CA LEU A 19 16.18 -9.74 -33.34
C LEU A 19 16.23 -10.49 -32.00
N GLU A 20 17.43 -10.84 -31.51
CA GLU A 20 17.62 -11.47 -30.20
C GLU A 20 17.16 -10.55 -29.07
N LEU A 21 17.53 -9.27 -29.12
CA LEU A 21 17.09 -8.27 -28.15
C LEU A 21 15.57 -8.06 -28.21
N TYR A 22 15.00 -8.04 -29.41
CA TYR A 22 13.55 -7.95 -29.59
C TYR A 22 12.84 -9.16 -29.00
N GLU A 23 13.34 -10.37 -29.24
CA GLU A 23 12.78 -11.60 -28.67
C GLU A 23 12.88 -11.59 -27.14
N GLU A 24 13.98 -11.10 -26.57
CA GLU A 24 14.14 -10.96 -25.12
C GLU A 24 13.16 -9.95 -24.52
N VAL A 25 12.98 -8.79 -25.17
CA VAL A 25 11.99 -7.79 -24.75
C VAL A 25 10.57 -8.36 -24.83
N VAL A 26 10.22 -9.05 -25.92
CA VAL A 26 8.91 -9.71 -26.07
C VAL A 26 8.72 -10.81 -25.03
N ARG A 27 9.75 -11.58 -24.68
CA ARG A 27 9.66 -12.63 -23.66
C ARG A 27 9.48 -12.07 -22.25
N ARG A 28 10.18 -10.97 -21.92
CA ARG A 28 10.15 -10.35 -20.59
C ARG A 28 8.90 -9.49 -20.41
N VAL A 29 8.61 -8.62 -21.37
CA VAL A 29 7.50 -7.67 -21.29
C VAL A 29 6.18 -8.30 -21.78
N GLY A 30 6.22 -9.15 -22.80
CA GLY A 30 5.04 -9.86 -23.31
C GLY A 30 4.41 -10.82 -22.29
N ARG A 31 5.19 -11.39 -21.36
CA ARG A 31 4.60 -12.17 -20.24
C ARG A 31 3.82 -11.29 -19.26
N LEU A 32 4.26 -10.06 -19.02
CA LEU A 32 3.55 -9.11 -18.18
C LEU A 32 2.24 -8.68 -18.86
N PHE A 33 2.30 -8.36 -20.16
CA PHE A 33 1.10 -8.02 -20.94
C PHE A 33 0.08 -9.15 -21.00
N LEU A 34 0.51 -10.41 -21.19
CA LEU A 34 -0.40 -11.56 -21.20
C LEU A 34 -1.08 -11.78 -19.84
N GLN A 35 -0.37 -11.55 -18.74
CA GLN A 35 -0.94 -11.66 -17.40
C GLN A 35 -1.92 -10.52 -17.10
N GLU A 36 -1.61 -9.30 -17.54
CA GLU A 36 -2.45 -8.11 -17.37
C GLU A 36 -3.72 -8.18 -18.24
N GLU A 37 -3.60 -8.70 -19.47
CA GLU A 37 -4.73 -8.90 -20.38
C GLU A 37 -5.69 -9.98 -19.85
N GLN A 38 -5.15 -11.10 -19.34
CA GLN A 38 -5.94 -12.13 -18.67
C GLN A 38 -6.63 -11.59 -17.40
N ALA A 39 -5.95 -10.76 -16.61
CA ALA A 39 -6.55 -10.12 -15.43
C ALA A 39 -7.67 -9.14 -15.83
N ALA A 40 -7.48 -8.38 -16.90
CA ALA A 40 -8.50 -7.48 -17.46
C ALA A 40 -9.72 -8.24 -17.97
N GLU A 41 -9.53 -9.35 -18.69
CA GLU A 41 -10.62 -10.20 -19.18
C GLU A 41 -11.41 -10.83 -18.03
N GLN A 42 -10.74 -11.30 -16.97
CA GLN A 42 -11.41 -11.86 -15.79
C GLN A 42 -12.27 -10.81 -15.08
N LEU A 43 -11.77 -9.58 -14.94
CA LEU A 43 -12.50 -8.45 -14.35
C LEU A 43 -13.65 -7.95 -15.24
N ALA A 44 -13.53 -8.06 -16.56
CA ALA A 44 -14.62 -7.77 -17.49
C ALA A 44 -15.70 -8.88 -17.44
N ALA A 45 -15.29 -10.15 -17.32
CA ALA A 45 -16.19 -11.29 -17.22
C ALA A 45 -17.00 -11.30 -15.91
N SER A 46 -16.45 -10.76 -14.82
CA SER A 46 -17.19 -10.58 -13.55
C SER A 46 -18.18 -9.41 -13.59
N GLY A 47 -18.22 -8.62 -14.67
CA GLY A 47 -19.10 -7.45 -14.82
C GLY A 47 -18.61 -6.21 -14.06
N GLU A 48 -17.38 -6.25 -13.53
CA GLU A 48 -16.79 -5.18 -12.71
C GLU A 48 -16.04 -4.14 -13.55
N LEU A 49 -15.86 -4.42 -14.84
CA LEU A 49 -15.46 -3.48 -15.87
C LEU A 49 -16.50 -3.48 -17.00
N PRO A 50 -16.79 -2.31 -17.61
CA PRO A 50 -17.42 -2.28 -18.92
C PRO A 50 -16.60 -3.13 -19.89
N ARG A 51 -17.23 -3.94 -20.75
CA ARG A 51 -16.53 -4.73 -21.78
C ARG A 51 -15.68 -3.87 -22.73
N THR A 52 -15.89 -2.55 -22.72
CA THR A 52 -15.15 -1.54 -23.48
C THR A 52 -13.96 -0.93 -22.74
N ALA A 53 -13.72 -1.29 -21.47
CA ALA A 53 -12.60 -0.76 -20.71
C ALA A 53 -11.31 -1.50 -21.12
N GLY A 54 -10.35 -0.75 -21.66
CA GLY A 54 -9.03 -1.28 -21.99
C GLY A 54 -8.17 -1.61 -20.77
N LEU A 55 -6.95 -2.11 -21.01
CA LEU A 55 -5.95 -2.51 -20.01
C LEU A 55 -5.76 -1.47 -18.88
N ASP A 56 -5.66 -0.19 -19.22
CA ASP A 56 -5.51 0.90 -18.23
C ASP A 56 -6.69 1.00 -17.25
N GLY A 57 -7.90 0.68 -17.72
CA GLY A 57 -9.10 0.65 -16.88
C GLY A 57 -9.05 -0.53 -15.90
N ALA A 58 -8.63 -1.70 -16.37
CA ALA A 58 -8.49 -2.89 -15.55
C ALA A 58 -7.41 -2.75 -14.48
N LEU A 59 -6.24 -2.21 -14.85
CA LEU A 59 -5.14 -1.94 -13.91
C LEU A 59 -5.57 -0.96 -12.80
N LYS A 60 -6.31 0.10 -13.14
CA LYS A 60 -6.85 1.02 -12.13
C LYS A 60 -7.85 0.35 -11.20
N VAL A 61 -8.72 -0.52 -11.70
CA VAL A 61 -9.69 -1.26 -10.87
C VAL A 61 -8.98 -2.28 -9.98
N ALA A 62 -8.02 -3.03 -10.51
CA ALA A 62 -7.23 -3.98 -9.74
C ALA A 62 -6.41 -3.29 -8.64
N HIS A 63 -5.78 -2.16 -8.97
CA HIS A 63 -5.07 -1.33 -8.01
C HIS A 63 -6.02 -0.78 -6.93
N HIS A 64 -7.16 -0.22 -7.32
CA HIS A 64 -8.19 0.26 -6.41
C HIS A 64 -8.67 -0.85 -5.47
N LYS A 65 -8.90 -2.07 -5.97
CA LYS A 65 -9.32 -3.21 -5.15
C LYS A 65 -8.23 -3.68 -4.18
N THR A 66 -6.98 -3.73 -4.61
CA THR A 66 -5.85 -4.09 -3.74
C THR A 66 -5.65 -3.05 -2.64
N VAL A 67 -5.76 -1.77 -2.99
CA VAL A 67 -5.73 -0.64 -2.05
C VAL A 67 -6.91 -0.73 -1.08
N GLU A 68 -8.15 -0.86 -1.58
CA GLU A 68 -9.34 -1.05 -0.75
C GLU A 68 -9.25 -2.28 0.17
N TRP A 69 -8.76 -3.41 -0.32
CA TRP A 69 -8.60 -4.63 0.47
C TRP A 69 -7.57 -4.46 1.59
N LYS A 70 -6.42 -3.82 1.28
CA LYS A 70 -5.38 -3.50 2.27
C LYS A 70 -5.85 -2.43 3.28
N HIS A 71 -6.65 -1.45 2.86
CA HIS A 71 -7.13 -0.36 3.73
C HIS A 71 -8.44 -0.66 4.49
N ARG A 72 -9.28 -1.59 4.01
CA ARG A 72 -10.65 -1.83 4.52
C ARG A 72 -10.92 -3.27 4.92
N ASN A 73 -9.91 -4.08 5.18
CA ASN A 73 -10.14 -5.37 5.83
C ASN A 73 -10.64 -5.14 7.27
N SER A 74 -11.96 -4.95 7.41
CA SER A 74 -12.61 -4.64 8.67
C SER A 74 -12.43 -5.76 9.70
N ARG A 75 -12.18 -7.00 9.27
CA ARG A 75 -11.82 -8.11 10.17
C ARG A 75 -10.42 -7.91 10.74
N LEU A 76 -9.45 -7.58 9.89
CA LEU A 76 -8.08 -7.29 10.33
C LEU A 76 -8.05 -6.08 11.27
N VAL A 77 -8.74 -4.98 10.93
CA VAL A 77 -8.80 -3.79 11.80
C VAL A 77 -9.45 -4.14 13.15
N LYS A 78 -10.51 -4.95 13.18
CA LYS A 78 -11.10 -5.44 14.44
C LYS A 78 -10.10 -6.29 15.23
N GLN A 79 -9.38 -7.19 14.57
CA GLN A 79 -8.37 -8.03 15.19
C GLN A 79 -7.25 -7.19 15.81
N VAL A 80 -6.75 -6.19 15.07
CA VAL A 80 -5.76 -5.22 15.54
C VAL A 80 -6.24 -4.53 16.82
N LYS A 81 -7.49 -4.08 16.88
CA LYS A 81 -8.06 -3.43 18.07
C LYS A 81 -8.20 -4.36 19.26
N ILE A 82 -8.54 -5.63 19.02
CA ILE A 82 -8.62 -6.65 20.07
C ILE A 82 -7.23 -6.94 20.63
N GLU A 83 -6.22 -7.09 19.77
CA GLU A 83 -4.86 -7.46 20.17
C GLU A 83 -4.06 -6.30 20.78
N LEU A 84 -4.16 -5.10 20.20
CA LEU A 84 -3.40 -3.92 20.63
C LEU A 84 -4.17 -3.01 21.59
N GLY A 85 -5.48 -3.25 21.76
CA GLY A 85 -6.37 -2.40 22.54
C GLY A 85 -6.76 -1.09 21.84
N CYS A 86 -7.33 -0.18 22.62
CA CYS A 86 -7.86 1.11 22.13
C CYS A 86 -7.19 2.34 22.74
N THR A 87 -6.02 2.14 23.35
CA THR A 87 -5.16 3.21 23.85
C THR A 87 -4.21 3.66 22.73
N CYS A 88 -4.23 4.95 22.39
CA CYS A 88 -3.37 5.51 21.35
C CYS A 88 -1.89 5.29 21.70
N GLN A 89 -1.14 4.60 20.83
CA GLN A 89 0.28 4.32 21.05
C GLN A 89 1.18 5.55 20.89
N GLY A 90 0.68 6.60 20.23
CA GLY A 90 1.34 7.90 20.16
C GLY A 90 1.22 8.69 21.46
N CYS A 91 0.01 9.16 21.78
CA CYS A 91 -0.22 10.09 22.90
C CYS A 91 -0.76 9.46 24.19
N GLY A 92 -1.18 8.20 24.21
CA GLY A 92 -1.70 7.52 25.39
C GLY A 92 -3.20 7.70 25.66
N VAL A 93 -3.93 8.46 24.85
CA VAL A 93 -5.38 8.64 25.08
C VAL A 93 -6.17 7.36 24.78
N THR A 94 -7.12 7.03 25.64
CA THR A 94 -8.23 6.11 25.33
C THR A 94 -9.49 6.94 25.16
N LEU A 95 -10.10 6.93 23.98
CA LEU A 95 -11.24 7.84 23.71
C LEU A 95 -12.48 7.51 24.56
N SER A 96 -12.57 6.31 25.13
CA SER A 96 -13.61 6.00 26.11
C SER A 96 -13.49 6.77 27.42
N SER A 97 -12.31 7.26 27.81
CA SER A 97 -12.19 8.08 29.04
C SER A 97 -12.75 9.48 28.84
N ALA A 98 -12.65 10.03 27.63
CA ALA A 98 -13.17 11.35 27.30
C ALA A 98 -14.64 11.33 26.84
N TYR A 99 -15.04 10.30 26.09
CA TYR A 99 -16.35 10.24 25.44
C TYR A 99 -17.26 9.12 25.97
N GLY A 100 -16.82 8.35 26.97
CA GLY A 100 -17.59 7.22 27.50
C GLY A 100 -17.82 6.14 26.45
N ARG A 101 -19.01 5.53 26.45
CA ARG A 101 -19.34 4.38 25.61
C ARG A 101 -19.21 4.65 24.10
N ILE A 102 -19.49 5.87 23.64
CA ILE A 102 -19.36 6.20 22.21
C ILE A 102 -17.90 6.25 21.73
N GLY A 103 -16.96 6.44 22.66
CA GLY A 103 -15.52 6.38 22.40
C GLY A 103 -14.94 4.97 22.56
N ALA A 104 -15.74 3.99 22.99
CA ALA A 104 -15.31 2.60 23.06
C ALA A 104 -15.01 2.09 21.64
N ASP A 105 -13.88 1.38 21.50
CA ASP A 105 -13.38 0.86 20.22
C ASP A 105 -13.12 1.90 19.13
N PHE A 106 -13.23 3.19 19.46
CA PHE A 106 -12.97 4.30 18.55
C PHE A 106 -11.46 4.59 18.56
N ILE A 107 -10.76 3.93 17.65
CA ILE A 107 -9.32 4.06 17.41
C ILE A 107 -9.05 3.67 15.96
N GLU A 108 -7.98 4.21 15.36
CA GLU A 108 -7.64 4.00 13.96
C GLU A 108 -6.39 3.11 13.85
N ALA A 109 -6.43 2.13 12.96
CA ALA A 109 -5.28 1.28 12.66
C ALA A 109 -4.39 1.96 11.61
N HIS A 110 -3.11 2.12 11.93
CA HIS A 110 -2.11 2.77 11.10
C HIS A 110 -1.05 1.74 10.69
N HIS A 111 -0.76 1.59 9.40
CA HIS A 111 0.28 0.66 8.95
C HIS A 111 1.67 1.21 9.30
N LEU A 112 2.51 0.40 9.96
CA LEU A 112 3.89 0.78 10.31
C LEU A 112 4.81 0.85 9.09
N THR A 113 4.58 -0.02 8.12
CA THR A 113 5.23 0.03 6.81
C THR A 113 4.25 0.59 5.79
N PRO A 114 4.56 1.70 5.10
CA PRO A 114 3.71 2.23 4.06
C PRO A 114 3.42 1.17 3.00
N LEU A 115 2.16 1.00 2.62
CA LEU A 115 1.76 -0.03 1.65
C LEU A 115 2.42 0.13 0.27
N ALA A 116 2.86 1.34 -0.08
CA ALA A 116 3.64 1.61 -1.29
C ALA A 116 5.04 0.97 -1.27
N GLN A 117 5.53 0.57 -0.09
CA GLN A 117 6.80 -0.12 0.10
C GLN A 117 6.59 -1.62 0.39
N ALA A 118 5.34 -2.09 0.42
CA ALA A 118 5.05 -3.51 0.61
C ALA A 118 5.34 -4.30 -0.68
N PRO A 119 5.93 -5.51 -0.59
CA PRO A 119 6.14 -6.38 -1.74
C PRO A 119 4.87 -6.60 -2.59
N ASP A 120 5.04 -6.66 -3.91
CA ASP A 120 3.95 -6.95 -4.87
C ASP A 120 3.36 -8.35 -4.68
N GLN A 121 4.15 -9.27 -4.12
CA GLN A 121 3.69 -10.57 -3.67
C GLN A 121 2.95 -10.36 -2.34
N GLY A 122 1.62 -10.49 -2.36
CA GLY A 122 0.73 -10.17 -1.25
C GLY A 122 1.29 -10.62 0.10
N VAL A 123 1.54 -9.65 0.98
CA VAL A 123 1.98 -9.89 2.36
C VAL A 123 0.75 -10.15 3.21
N GLU A 124 0.74 -11.26 3.96
CA GLU A 124 -0.22 -11.45 5.04
C GLU A 124 0.06 -10.43 6.14
N LEU A 125 -0.85 -9.48 6.30
CA LEU A 125 -0.78 -8.47 7.34
C LEU A 125 -1.35 -9.03 8.64
N THR A 126 -0.60 -8.87 9.72
CA THR A 126 -0.97 -9.25 11.10
C THR A 126 -1.10 -8.01 11.96
N ALA A 127 -1.57 -8.13 13.21
CA ALA A 127 -1.66 -6.97 14.10
C ALA A 127 -0.31 -6.28 14.35
N LYS A 128 0.81 -6.99 14.20
CA LYS A 128 2.17 -6.45 14.38
C LYS A 128 2.57 -5.44 13.32
N ASP A 129 1.90 -5.45 12.17
CA ASP A 129 2.15 -4.54 11.07
C ASP A 129 1.43 -3.19 11.26
N PHE A 130 0.71 -3.03 12.37
CA PHE A 130 -0.09 -1.86 12.69
C PHE A 130 0.29 -1.22 14.01
N ALA A 131 0.05 0.07 14.09
CA ALA A 131 -0.14 0.82 15.31
C ALA A 131 -1.62 1.20 15.48
N VAL A 132 -2.06 1.40 16.72
CA VAL A 132 -3.37 1.99 17.02
C VAL A 132 -3.20 3.44 17.46
N LEU A 133 -3.82 4.36 16.71
CA LEU A 133 -3.69 5.80 16.89
C LEU A 133 -5.06 6.46 17.03
N CYS A 134 -5.14 7.51 17.85
CA CYS A 134 -6.32 8.37 17.86
C CYS A 134 -6.40 9.18 16.55
N PRO A 135 -7.60 9.67 16.15
CA PRO A 135 -7.76 10.42 14.90
C PRO A 135 -6.80 11.59 14.74
N THR A 136 -6.44 12.24 15.86
CA THR A 136 -5.47 13.35 15.85
C THR A 136 -4.06 12.86 15.56
N CYS A 137 -3.56 11.87 16.32
CA CYS A 137 -2.22 11.32 16.12
C CYS A 137 -2.08 10.69 14.72
N HIS A 138 -3.12 10.03 14.22
CA HIS A 138 -3.12 9.44 12.89
C HIS A 138 -3.01 10.53 11.79
N ARG A 139 -3.74 11.64 11.93
CA ARG A 139 -3.61 12.77 10.99
C ARG A 139 -2.23 13.44 11.09
N ILE A 140 -1.67 13.55 12.29
CA ILE A 140 -0.34 14.13 12.50
C ILE A 140 0.75 13.27 11.87
N ILE A 141 0.76 11.94 12.07
CA ILE A 141 1.79 11.07 11.48
C ILE A 141 1.74 11.11 9.95
N HIS A 142 0.55 11.16 9.34
CA HIS A 142 0.42 11.36 7.89
C HIS A 142 0.90 12.75 7.44
N ARG A 143 0.61 13.80 8.22
CA ARG A 143 1.10 15.16 7.92
C ARG A 143 2.63 15.26 7.97
N LEU A 144 3.28 14.46 8.80
CA LEU A 144 4.73 14.38 8.92
C LEU A 144 5.39 13.49 7.84
N GLY A 145 4.62 12.95 6.89
CA GLY A 145 5.14 12.07 5.84
C GLY A 145 5.32 10.62 6.27
N CYS A 146 4.51 10.14 7.22
CA CYS A 146 4.55 8.77 7.75
C CYS A 146 5.93 8.34 8.33
N PRO A 147 6.49 9.08 9.31
CA PRO A 147 7.66 8.63 10.04
C PRO A 147 7.34 7.43 10.95
N THR A 148 8.35 6.91 11.64
CA THR A 148 8.16 5.79 12.59
C THR A 148 7.26 6.18 13.76
N LEU A 149 6.66 5.17 14.41
CA LEU A 149 5.85 5.37 15.61
C LEU A 149 6.64 6.04 16.75
N ASP A 150 7.93 5.69 16.90
CA ASP A 150 8.79 6.29 17.94
C ASP A 150 9.01 7.78 17.70
N PHE A 151 9.23 8.19 16.44
CA PHE A 151 9.31 9.61 16.09
C PHE A 151 8.03 10.37 16.45
N LEU A 152 6.85 9.77 16.21
CA LEU A 152 5.58 10.35 16.62
C LEU A 152 5.51 10.49 18.15
N ARG A 153 5.93 9.47 18.91
CA ARG A 153 5.93 9.49 20.37
C ARG A 153 6.83 10.59 20.93
N GLU A 154 8.00 10.81 20.34
CA GLU A 154 8.93 11.88 20.70
C GLU A 154 8.39 13.28 20.35
N THR A 155 7.58 13.38 19.29
CA THR A 155 6.96 14.64 18.86
C THR A 155 5.80 15.06 19.76
N VAL A 156 5.09 14.10 20.37
CA VAL A 156 3.99 14.40 21.29
C VAL A 156 4.54 15.06 22.54
N ASN A 157 3.92 16.17 22.96
CA ASN A 157 4.31 16.87 24.18
C ASN A 157 4.25 15.90 25.38
N PRO A 158 5.34 15.73 26.16
CA PRO A 158 5.39 14.77 27.25
C PRO A 158 4.33 15.04 28.33
N LYS A 159 3.91 16.30 28.52
CA LYS A 159 2.83 16.63 29.45
C LYS A 159 1.48 16.08 29.02
N VAL A 160 1.23 15.99 27.71
CA VAL A 160 -0.02 15.41 27.17
C VAL A 160 -0.05 13.91 27.45
N ARG A 161 1.09 13.24 27.25
CA ARG A 161 1.21 11.81 27.50
C ARG A 161 1.04 11.48 28.98
N ALA A 162 1.76 12.20 29.84
CA ALA A 162 1.63 12.07 31.30
C ALA A 162 0.18 12.32 31.76
N PHE A 163 -0.48 13.35 31.22
CA PHE A 163 -1.88 13.64 31.52
C PHE A 163 -2.81 12.46 31.21
N TYR A 164 -2.64 11.79 30.06
CA TYR A 164 -3.48 10.64 29.72
C TYR A 164 -3.11 9.37 30.50
N GLU A 165 -1.85 9.20 30.88
CA GLU A 165 -1.42 8.10 31.75
C GLU A 165 -2.05 8.25 33.15
N ASP A 166 -2.05 9.45 33.73
CA ASP A 166 -2.71 9.75 35.02
C ASP A 166 -4.22 9.52 34.98
N LEU A 167 -4.88 9.81 33.85
CA LEU A 167 -6.32 9.63 33.68
C LEU A 167 -6.77 8.16 33.65
N MET A 168 -5.83 7.22 33.56
CA MET A 168 -6.08 5.77 33.47
C MET A 168 -5.73 5.02 34.76
N THR A 169 -5.10 5.69 35.73
CA THR A 169 -4.87 5.20 37.10
C THR A 169 -6.03 5.53 38.02
#